data_AF-A0A1M6BCA8-F1
#
_entry.id   AF-A0A1M6BCA8-F1
#
_cell.length_a   1.000
_cell.length_b   1.000
_cell.length_c   1.000
_cell.angle_alpha   90.00
_cell.angle_beta   90.00
_cell.angle_gamma   90.00
#
_symmetry.space_group_name_H-M   'P 1'
#
loop_
_entity.id
_entity.type
_entity.pdbx_description
1 polymer ?
#
loop_
_entity_poly.entity_id
_entity_poly.type
_entity_poly.pdbx_seq_one_letter_code
_entity_poly.pdbx_strand_id
1 'polypeptide(L)' 'MASFDVDKLEHVGTDGIVHMMRDNINALDEDEFKKWLDYHFMTYSNPTLIGYSLHNLYVCKKK' A
#
# COMPACT_ATOMS: atom_id res chain seq x y z
N MET A 1 2.14 3.90 18.02
CA MET A 1 1.88 5.28 17.57
C MET A 1 1.15 6.09 18.64
N ALA A 2 -0.02 5.67 19.13
CA ALA A 2 -0.75 6.40 20.17
C ALA A 2 0.04 6.64 21.49
N SER A 3 1.07 5.83 21.74
CA SER A 3 2.01 5.95 22.86
C SER A 3 3.25 6.82 22.58
N PHE A 4 3.45 7.26 21.34
CA PHE A 4 4.58 8.09 20.92
C PHE A 4 4.08 9.47 20.54
N ASP A 5 4.79 10.52 20.95
CA ASP A 5 4.43 11.90 20.61
C ASP A 5 4.93 12.27 19.21
N VAL A 6 4.14 11.88 18.22
CA VAL A 6 4.46 12.03 16.80
C VAL A 6 3.21 12.43 16.01
N ASP A 7 3.41 13.20 14.95
CA ASP A 7 2.37 13.54 14.00
C ASP A 7 2.36 12.53 12.86
N LYS A 8 1.17 11.99 12.54
CA LYS A 8 0.98 11.11 11.39
C LYS A 8 1.16 11.93 10.10
N LEU A 9 2.05 11.46 9.22
CA LEU A 9 2.18 12.01 7.86
C LEU A 9 1.45 11.12 6.85
N GLU A 10 1.77 9.82 6.82
CA GLU A 10 1.18 8.87 5.87
C GLU A 10 0.94 7.51 6.51
N HIS A 11 -0.04 6.77 6.00
CA HIS A 11 -0.27 5.38 6.36
C HIS A 11 -0.87 4.63 5.18
N VAL A 12 -0.15 3.64 4.67
CA VAL A 12 -0.50 2.98 3.41
C VAL A 12 -0.25 1.49 3.47
N GLY A 13 -1.08 0.72 2.77
CA GLY A 13 -0.91 -0.72 2.58
C GLY A 13 0.00 -1.02 1.40
N THR A 14 0.96 -1.93 1.56
CA THR A 14 2.00 -2.18 0.54
C THR A 14 1.77 -3.43 -0.30
N ASP A 15 1.01 -4.42 0.17
CA ASP A 15 0.94 -5.73 -0.49
C ASP A 15 -0.46 -6.39 -0.47
N GLY A 16 -1.15 -6.45 0.66
CA GLY A 16 -2.47 -7.08 0.77
C GLY A 16 -2.61 -8.40 0.02
N ILE A 17 -3.62 -8.50 -0.85
CA ILE A 17 -3.94 -9.72 -1.59
C ILE A 17 -2.99 -9.99 -2.78
N VAL A 18 -2.02 -9.10 -3.06
CA VAL A 18 -1.12 -9.18 -4.21
C VAL A 18 -0.36 -10.50 -4.26
N HIS A 19 -0.06 -11.10 -3.11
CA HIS A 19 0.59 -12.42 -3.04
C HIS A 19 -0.19 -13.52 -3.78
N MET A 20 -1.52 -13.48 -3.78
CA MET A 20 -2.36 -14.44 -4.50
C MET A 20 -2.39 -14.20 -6.01
N MET A 21 -2.05 -12.97 -6.43
CA MET A 21 -2.05 -12.54 -7.84
C MET A 21 -0.64 -12.38 -8.42
N ARG A 22 0.39 -12.81 -7.68
CA ARG A 22 1.79 -12.56 -8.02
C ARG A 22 2.17 -13.03 -9.41
N ASP A 23 1.68 -14.19 -9.84
CA ASP A 23 2.05 -14.77 -11.13
C ASP A 23 1.44 -13.97 -12.28
N ASN A 24 0.20 -13.50 -12.10
CA ASN A 24 -0.48 -12.64 -13.08
C ASN A 24 0.19 -11.27 -13.17
N ILE A 25 0.56 -10.66 -12.04
CA ILE A 25 1.20 -9.34 -11.99
C ILE A 25 2.60 -9.39 -12.61
N ASN A 26 3.36 -10.46 -12.36
CA ASN A 26 4.69 -10.64 -12.95
C ASN A 26 4.67 -10.98 -14.45
N ALA A 27 3.51 -11.40 -14.97
CA ALA A 27 3.33 -11.68 -16.39
C ALA A 27 2.86 -10.46 -17.20
N LEU A 28 2.53 -9.34 -16.54
CA LEU A 28 2.11 -8.11 -17.20
C LEU A 28 3.24 -7.50 -18.02
N ASP A 29 2.90 -6.93 -19.16
CA ASP A 29 3.83 -6.05 -19.89
C ASP A 29 3.98 -4.68 -19.21
N GLU A 30 4.85 -3.82 -19.76
CA GLU A 30 5.13 -2.51 -19.17
C GLU A 30 3.90 -1.60 -19.08
N ASP A 31 3.06 -1.59 -20.12
CA ASP A 31 1.87 -0.74 -20.19
C ASP A 31 0.77 -1.24 -19.24
N GLU A 32 0.62 -2.54 -19.12
CA GLU A 32 -0.28 -3.18 -18.17
C GLU A 32 0.17 -2.99 -16.72
N PHE A 33 1.46 -3.18 -16.45
CA PHE A 33 2.03 -2.96 -15.12
C PHE A 33 1.91 -1.50 -14.69
N LYS A 34 2.05 -0.55 -15.63
CA LYS A 34 1.78 0.88 -15.35
C LYS A 34 0.33 1.10 -14.90
N LYS A 35 -0.65 0.49 -15.56
CA LYS A 35 -2.07 0.59 -15.15
C LYS A 35 -2.31 -0.08 -13.79
N TRP A 36 -1.64 -1.20 -13.51
CA TRP A 36 -1.65 -1.80 -12.17
C TRP A 36 -1.14 -0.81 -11.12
N LEU A 37 -0.03 -0.11 -11.41
CA LEU A 37 0.56 0.87 -10.50
C LEU A 37 -0.38 2.04 -10.25
N ASP A 38 -1.00 2.56 -11.32
CA ASP A 38 -1.99 3.63 -11.21
C ASP A 38 -3.16 3.22 -10.30
N TYR A 39 -3.69 2.00 -10.48
CA TYR A 39 -4.74 1.45 -9.61
C TYR A 39 -4.27 1.29 -8.16
N HIS A 40 -3.07 0.74 -7.94
CA HIS A 40 -2.51 0.59 -6.60
C HIS A 40 -2.36 1.94 -5.91
N PHE A 41 -1.79 2.94 -6.59
CA PHE A 41 -1.64 4.30 -6.04
C PHE A 41 -2.96 5.05 -5.86
N MET A 42 -4.04 4.66 -6.55
CA MET A 42 -5.37 5.19 -6.25
C MET A 42 -5.98 4.62 -4.96
N THR A 43 -5.50 3.45 -4.50
CA THR A 43 -6.20 2.65 -3.46
C THR A 43 -5.37 2.35 -2.22
N TYR A 44 -4.04 2.44 -2.29
CA TYR A 44 -3.09 2.07 -1.23
C TYR A 44 -3.28 2.79 0.11
N SER A 45 -3.84 4.01 0.11
CA SER A 45 -4.13 4.79 1.32
C SER A 45 -5.57 4.61 1.83
N ASN A 46 -6.40 3.79 1.17
CA ASN A 46 -7.78 3.55 1.57
C ASN A 46 -7.80 2.79 2.92
N PRO A 47 -8.36 3.39 4.00
CA PRO A 47 -8.37 2.78 5.32
C PRO A 47 -9.02 1.38 5.38
N THR A 48 -10.02 1.13 4.53
CA THR A 48 -10.70 -0.17 4.46
C THR A 48 -9.80 -1.24 3.84
N LEU A 49 -8.86 -0.86 2.96
CA LEU A 49 -7.94 -1.79 2.30
C LEU A 49 -6.66 -2.00 3.10
N ILE A 50 -6.20 -0.99 3.84
CA ILE A 50 -5.03 -1.06 4.74
C ILE A 50 -5.15 -2.23 5.73
N GLY A 51 -6.37 -2.51 6.24
CA GLY A 51 -6.60 -3.64 7.14
C GLY A 51 -6.38 -5.02 6.51
N TYR A 52 -6.45 -5.13 5.19
CA TYR A 52 -6.14 -6.35 4.44
C TYR A 52 -4.68 -6.45 4.04
N SER A 53 -3.90 -5.38 4.24
CA SER A 53 -2.47 -5.39 3.91
C SER A 53 -1.69 -6.23 4.91
N LEU A 54 -0.79 -7.09 4.43
CA LEU A 54 0.08 -7.89 5.29
C LEU A 54 1.18 -7.01 5.90
N HIS A 55 1.68 -6.07 5.10
CA HIS A 55 2.61 -5.04 5.53
C HIS A 55 2.01 -3.65 5.31
N ASN A 56 2.29 -2.74 6.25
CA ASN A 56 1.87 -1.35 6.19
C ASN A 56 3.09 -0.44 6.36
N LEU A 57 3.16 0.62 5.57
CA LEU A 57 4.11 1.69 5.73
C LEU A 57 3.45 2.84 6.49
N TYR A 58 4.00 3.16 7.65
CA TYR A 58 3.56 4.30 8.46
C TYR A 58 4.67 5.34 8.52
N VAL A 59 4.40 6.53 7.99
CA VAL A 59 5.34 7.65 8.04
C VAL A 59 4.83 8.64 9.08
N CYS A 60 5.70 9.00 10.01
CA CYS A 60 5.40 9.99 11.05
C CYS A 60 6.57 10.94 11.26
N LYS A 61 6.24 12.11 11.79
CA LYS A 61 7.21 13.10 12.21
C LYS A 61 7.17 13.20 13.72
N LYS A 62 8.34 13.12 14.36
CA LYS A 62 8.46 13.45 15.78
C LYS A 62 8.07 14.92 15.97
N LYS A 63 7.25 15.21 16.98
CA LYS A 63 6.95 16.59 17.36
C LYS A 63 8.21 17.34 17.79
#